data_AF-A0A2X1KCM4-F1
#
_entry.id   AF-A0A2X1KCM4-F1
#
_cell.length_a   1.000
_cell.length_b   1.000
_cell.length_c   1.000
_cell.angle_alpha   90.00
_cell.angle_beta   90.00
_cell.angle_gamma   90.00
#
_symmetry.space_group_name_H-M   'P 1'
#
loop_
_entity.id
_entity.type
_entity.pdbx_description
1 polymer ?
#
loop_
_entity_poly.entity_id
_entity_poly.type
_entity_poly.pdbx_seq_one_letter_code
_entity_poly.pdbx_strand_id
1 'polypeptide(L)' 'MLGQDAQGPTAVLKSVSKLDNTLLSNGTLLNVKFTPATLEGEAGLRKLADFLRAFTQLKLQHIQF' A
#
# COMPACT_ATOMS: atom_id res chain seq x y z
N MET A 1 -7.25 7.26 9.18
CA MET A 1 -7.59 6.67 10.49
C MET A 1 -8.13 5.27 10.27
N LEU A 2 -8.17 4.42 11.31
CA LEU A 2 -8.74 3.07 11.17
C LEU A 2 -10.19 3.14 10.65
N GLY A 3 -10.50 2.35 9.63
CA GLY A 3 -11.86 2.23 9.08
C GLY A 3 -12.31 3.37 8.16
N GLN A 4 -11.45 4.33 7.81
CA GLN A 4 -11.79 5.39 6.86
C GLN A 4 -11.50 5.03 5.39
N ASP A 5 -10.60 4.08 5.16
CA ASP A 5 -10.23 3.65 3.81
C ASP A 5 -11.30 2.71 3.23
N ALA A 6 -12.13 3.21 2.32
CA ALA A 6 -13.24 2.45 1.73
C ALA A 6 -12.99 1.97 0.29
N GLN A 7 -11.99 2.54 -0.40
CA GLN A 7 -11.74 2.31 -1.84
C GLN A 7 -10.65 1.26 -2.10
N GLY A 8 -10.33 0.45 -1.09
CA GLY A 8 -9.33 -0.60 -1.17
C GLY A 8 -7.87 -0.11 -1.10
N PRO A 9 -6.92 -1.05 -1.03
CA PRO A 9 -5.53 -0.75 -0.66
C PRO A 9 -4.79 0.04 -1.75
N THR A 10 -5.08 -0.17 -3.04
CA THR A 10 -4.44 0.60 -4.13
C THR A 10 -4.83 2.08 -4.10
N ALA A 11 -6.04 2.40 -3.67
CA ALA A 11 -6.47 3.80 -3.50
C ALA A 11 -5.72 4.49 -2.35
N VAL A 12 -5.36 3.73 -1.31
CA VAL A 12 -4.48 4.21 -0.22
C VAL A 12 -3.10 4.55 -0.76
N LEU A 13 -2.47 3.66 -1.55
CA LEU A 13 -1.17 3.95 -2.18
C LEU A 13 -1.22 5.23 -3.03
N LYS A 14 -2.25 5.39 -3.87
CA LYS A 14 -2.44 6.59 -4.70
C LYS A 14 -2.68 7.86 -3.87
N SER A 15 -3.22 7.73 -2.66
CA SER A 15 -3.46 8.88 -1.79
C SER A 15 -2.17 9.30 -1.11
N VAL A 16 -1.38 8.35 -0.60
CA VAL A 16 -0.07 8.63 0.01
C VAL A 16 0.94 9.12 -1.02
N SER A 17 0.87 8.66 -2.27
CA SER A 17 1.80 9.09 -3.33
C SER A 17 1.63 10.55 -3.75
N LYS A 18 0.58 11.24 -3.27
CA LYS A 18 0.41 12.69 -3.49
C LYS A 18 1.29 13.53 -2.57
N LEU A 19 1.84 12.93 -1.51
CA LEU A 19 2.79 13.58 -0.63
C LEU A 19 4.15 13.66 -1.32
N ASP A 20 4.85 14.78 -1.13
CA ASP A 20 6.24 14.90 -1.58
C ASP A 20 7.15 14.14 -0.63
N ASN A 21 7.40 12.87 -0.95
CA ASN A 21 8.26 11.99 -0.16
C ASN A 21 9.71 12.49 -0.05
N THR A 22 10.15 13.43 -0.90
CA THR A 22 11.49 14.02 -0.77
C THR A 22 11.60 14.97 0.41
N LEU A 23 10.49 15.63 0.77
CA LEU A 23 10.39 16.51 1.93
C LEU A 23 10.22 15.73 3.25
N LEU A 24 9.78 14.48 3.16
CA LEU A 24 9.57 13.57 4.29
C LEU A 24 10.85 12.76 4.58
N SER A 25 11.96 13.47 4.78
CA SER A 25 13.32 12.90 4.86
C SER A 25 13.57 12.03 6.10
N ASN A 26 12.77 12.19 7.16
CA ASN A 26 12.76 11.31 8.33
C ASN A 26 12.06 9.97 8.07
N GLY A 27 11.54 9.76 6.86
CA GLY A 27 10.81 8.58 6.45
C GLY A 27 9.34 8.64 6.81
N THR A 28 8.57 7.82 6.10
CA THR A 28 7.14 7.63 6.32
C THR A 28 6.88 6.18 6.71
N LEU A 29 5.78 5.91 7.42
CA LEU A 29 5.39 4.55 7.79
C LEU A 29 3.91 4.34 7.45
N LEU A 30 3.65 3.41 6.51
CA LEU A 30 2.30 3.01 6.11
C LEU A 30 2.02 1.57 6.57
N ASN A 31 1.03 1.39 7.44
CA ASN A 31 0.55 0.07 7.88
C ASN A 31 -0.69 -0.34 7.07
N VAL A 32 -0.68 -1.55 6.50
CA VAL A 32 -1.80 -2.11 5.73
C VAL A 32 -2.10 -3.52 6.23
N LYS A 33 -3.28 -3.74 6.80
CA LYS A 33 -3.69 -5.08 7.24
C LYS A 33 -4.46 -5.81 6.14
N PHE A 34 -3.98 -6.99 5.74
CA PHE A 34 -4.73 -7.90 4.87
C PHE A 34 -5.47 -8.97 5.67
N THR A 35 -6.65 -9.38 5.21
CA THR A 35 -7.31 -10.59 5.74
C THR A 35 -6.72 -11.82 5.06
N PRO A 36 -6.63 -12.99 5.72
CA PRO A 36 -6.06 -14.20 5.11
C PRO A 36 -6.72 -14.58 3.77
N ALA A 37 -8.05 -14.45 3.68
CA ALA A 37 -8.82 -14.72 2.47
C ALA A 37 -8.42 -13.81 1.28
N THR A 38 -7.85 -12.63 1.54
CA THR A 38 -7.39 -11.72 0.47
C THR A 38 -6.13 -12.25 -0.23
N LEU A 39 -5.31 -13.00 0.50
CA LEU A 39 -4.01 -13.50 0.04
C LEU A 39 -4.05 -14.99 -0.37
N GLU A 40 -5.21 -15.62 -0.24
CA GLU A 40 -5.38 -17.04 -0.49
C GLU A 40 -5.29 -17.38 -1.99
N GLY A 41 -4.57 -18.47 -2.28
CA GLY A 41 -4.38 -19.01 -3.62
C GLY A 41 -3.54 -18.13 -4.55
N GLU A 42 -3.31 -18.65 -5.75
CA GLU A 42 -2.46 -18.00 -6.77
C GLU A 42 -2.98 -16.60 -7.17
N ALA A 43 -4.30 -16.42 -7.22
CA ALA A 43 -4.89 -15.13 -7.55
C ALA A 43 -4.63 -14.06 -6.46
N GLY A 44 -4.69 -14.44 -5.18
CA GLY A 44 -4.38 -13.56 -4.06
C GLY A 44 -2.92 -13.14 -4.06
N LEU A 45 -2.01 -14.11 -4.25
CA LEU A 45 -0.57 -13.86 -4.36
C LEU A 45 -0.23 -12.95 -5.55
N ARG A 46 -0.87 -13.15 -6.71
CA ARG A 46 -0.67 -12.31 -7.89
C ARG A 46 -1.12 -10.86 -7.65
N LYS A 47 -2.26 -10.67 -6.97
CA LYS A 47 -2.72 -9.34 -6.55
C LYS A 47 -1.76 -8.68 -5.57
N LEU A 48 -1.19 -9.42 -4.62
CA LEU A 48 -0.17 -8.87 -3.72
C LEU A 48 1.09 -8.46 -4.49
N ALA A 49 1.54 -9.27 -5.44
CA ALA A 49 2.68 -8.93 -6.29
C ALA A 49 2.42 -7.66 -7.12
N ASP A 50 1.22 -7.52 -7.71
CA ASP A 50 0.83 -6.32 -8.45
C ASP A 50 0.69 -5.09 -7.55
N PHE A 51 0.21 -5.28 -6.32
CA PHE A 51 0.16 -4.24 -5.31
C PHE A 51 1.56 -3.74 -4.92
N LEU A 52 2.53 -4.64 -4.72
CA LEU A 52 3.93 -4.28 -4.46
C LEU A 52 4.57 -3.56 -5.66
N ARG A 53 4.27 -4.00 -6.90
CA ARG A 53 4.72 -3.29 -8.11
C ARG A 53 4.18 -1.85 -8.15
N ALA A 54 2.90 -1.67 -7.83
CA ALA A 54 2.29 -0.35 -7.77
C ALA A 54 2.93 0.53 -6.68
N PHE A 55 3.22 -0.01 -5.50
CA PHE A 55 3.95 0.68 -4.44
C PHE A 55 5.29 1.25 -4.94
N THR A 56 6.09 0.43 -5.64
CA THR A 56 7.39 0.85 -6.18
C THR A 56 7.24 1.90 -7.29
N GLN A 57 6.27 1.71 -8.19
CA GLN A 57 5.99 2.67 -9.28
C GLN A 57 5.54 4.04 -8.75
N LEU A 58 4.83 4.06 -7.62
CA LEU A 58 4.38 5.29 -6.95
C LEU A 58 5.47 5.94 -6.07
N LYS A 59 6.69 5.39 -6.05
CA LYS A 59 7.85 5.92 -5.31
C LYS A 59 7.54 6.16 -3.82
N LEU A 60 6.79 5.25 -3.24
CA LEU A 60 6.53 5.23 -1.80
C LEU A 60 7.74 4.63 -1.07
N GLN A 61 8.04 5.14 0.12
CA GLN A 61 9.29 4.82 0.80
C GLN A 61 9.21 3.54 1.64
N HIS A 62 8.07 3.30 2.30
CA HIS A 62 7.93 2.20 3.23
C HIS A 62 6.48 1.72 3.33
N ILE A 63 6.29 0.41 3.51
CA ILE A 63 5.00 -0.21 3.79
C ILE A 63 5.20 -1.46 4.66
N GLN A 64 4.27 -1.70 5.58
CA GLN A 64 4.24 -2.85 6.49
C GLN A 64 2.87 -3.55 6.43
N PHE A 65 2.87 -4.88 6.54
CA PHE A 65 1.68 -5.75 6.44
C PHE A 65 1.42 -6.55 7.71
#